data_AF-A0A945DLX5-F1
#
_entry.id   AF-A0A945DLX5-F1
#
_cell.length_a   1.000
_cell.length_b   1.000
_cell.length_c   1.000
_cell.angle_alpha   90.00
_cell.angle_beta   90.00
_cell.angle_gamma   90.00
#
_symmetry.space_group_name_H-M   'P 1'
#
loop_
_entity.id
_entity.type
_entity.pdbx_description
1 polymer ?
#
loop_
_entity_poly.entity_id
_entity_poly.type
_entity_poly.pdbx_seq_one_letter_code
_entity_poly.pdbx_strand_id
1 'polypeptide(L)'
;MVKQIATTDSFRKFVTRHWPSGEAQWFKNLAKSGWVGADWPLEFGGTGWARQEQLNFITTLSEYRCPVMPDSVNVIAPMLLAYGSAEQKQYFLPRIHESPEAYTFQAQDNIGPGCLLDNDSGSLFLVSDGGSTTPFGTAGEATTILATSYSPLWLLYEKLLGLAHLQEMSKYWEEATSTELTRIEIETSSLTAFFLQKTVKADRQVGIRVNRDRYELYGSLFQSLGYYALLSPDPTLVSNERLPFQAEREYLQALSKQVYRDNMIQQDQLYKEYVHHEDT
;
A
#
# COMPACT_ATOMS: atom_id res chain seq x y z
N MET A 1 -12.45 -18.33 5.86
CA MET A 1 -11.45 -19.04 6.70
C MET A 1 -10.07 -18.68 6.17
N VAL A 2 -9.20 -18.09 6.99
CA VAL A 2 -7.83 -17.70 6.60
C VAL A 2 -7.01 -18.97 6.34
N LYS A 3 -6.33 -19.03 5.19
CA LYS A 3 -5.40 -20.12 4.89
C LYS A 3 -4.07 -19.83 5.57
N GLN A 4 -3.54 -20.79 6.32
CA GLN A 4 -2.18 -20.63 6.86
C GLN A 4 -1.14 -20.84 5.76
N ILE A 5 -0.07 -20.04 5.79
CA ILE A 5 1.13 -20.29 4.99
C ILE A 5 1.94 -21.33 5.75
N ALA A 6 1.91 -22.59 5.29
CA ALA A 6 2.65 -23.66 5.94
C ALA A 6 4.18 -23.49 5.79
N THR A 7 4.64 -22.95 4.66
CA THR A 7 6.05 -22.64 4.38
C THR A 7 6.19 -21.48 3.39
N THR A 8 7.32 -20.77 3.38
CA THR A 8 7.63 -19.75 2.36
C THR A 8 7.50 -20.31 0.94
N ASP A 9 7.93 -21.55 0.70
CA ASP A 9 7.81 -22.21 -0.60
C ASP A 9 6.35 -22.44 -1.03
N SER A 10 5.46 -22.73 -0.08
CA SER A 10 4.03 -22.86 -0.38
C SER A 10 3.43 -21.54 -0.87
N PHE A 11 3.89 -20.42 -0.29
CA PHE A 11 3.46 -19.10 -0.72
C PHE A 11 4.07 -18.70 -2.06
N ARG A 12 5.35 -18.94 -2.30
CA ARG A 12 5.99 -18.72 -3.61
C ARG A 12 5.26 -19.47 -4.74
N LYS A 13 4.85 -20.72 -4.49
CA LYS A 13 4.03 -21.50 -5.44
C LYS A 13 2.66 -20.85 -5.68
N PHE A 14 2.03 -20.32 -4.64
CA PHE A 14 0.78 -19.57 -4.78
C PHE A 14 0.98 -18.33 -5.66
N VAL A 15 1.99 -17.50 -5.37
CA VAL A 15 2.27 -16.27 -6.13
C VAL A 15 2.53 -16.60 -7.60
N THR A 16 3.43 -17.55 -7.87
CA THR A 16 3.77 -18.01 -9.24
C THR A 16 2.55 -18.48 -10.02
N ARG A 17 1.58 -19.12 -9.35
CA ARG A 17 0.37 -19.64 -9.98
C ARG A 17 -0.68 -18.56 -10.25
N HIS A 18 -0.82 -17.59 -9.36
CA HIS A 18 -1.98 -16.69 -9.35
C HIS A 18 -1.68 -15.28 -9.83
N TRP A 19 -0.47 -14.76 -9.61
CA TRP A 19 -0.11 -13.39 -10.02
C TRP A 19 -0.18 -13.18 -11.55
N PRO A 20 0.30 -14.11 -12.41
CA PRO A 20 0.27 -13.89 -13.86
C PRO A 20 -1.13 -13.77 -14.49
N SER A 21 -2.21 -14.00 -13.72
CA SER A 21 -3.60 -13.88 -14.18
C SER A 21 -4.12 -12.44 -14.21
N GLY A 22 -3.30 -11.46 -13.82
CA GLY A 22 -3.66 -10.05 -13.76
C GLY A 22 -4.20 -9.62 -12.39
N GLU A 23 -4.20 -8.31 -12.16
CA GLU A 23 -4.50 -7.65 -10.88
C GLU A 23 -5.87 -8.04 -10.29
N ALA A 24 -6.92 -7.97 -11.12
CA ALA A 24 -8.27 -8.31 -10.67
C ALA A 24 -8.42 -9.76 -10.18
N GLN A 25 -7.72 -10.69 -10.82
CA GLN A 25 -7.76 -12.09 -10.42
C GLN A 25 -6.84 -12.37 -9.24
N TRP A 26 -5.71 -11.66 -9.16
CA TRP A 26 -4.77 -11.70 -8.06
C TRP A 26 -5.44 -11.33 -6.74
N PHE A 27 -6.10 -10.17 -6.67
CA PHE A 27 -6.75 -9.72 -5.44
C PHE A 27 -7.92 -10.60 -5.03
N LYS A 28 -8.71 -11.13 -5.97
CA LYS A 28 -9.71 -12.17 -5.67
C LYS A 28 -9.11 -13.41 -5.03
N ASN A 29 -7.95 -13.86 -5.51
CA ASN A 29 -7.27 -15.03 -4.95
C ASN A 29 -6.69 -14.74 -3.56
N LEU A 30 -6.18 -13.53 -3.35
CA LEU A 30 -5.68 -13.05 -2.06
C LEU A 30 -6.80 -12.95 -1.02
N ALA A 31 -7.94 -12.38 -1.41
CA ALA A 31 -9.16 -12.28 -0.59
C ALA A 31 -9.68 -13.66 -0.18
N LYS A 32 -9.79 -14.59 -1.14
CA LYS A 32 -10.18 -15.99 -0.89
C LYS A 32 -9.23 -16.73 0.06
N SER A 33 -7.98 -16.28 0.16
CA SER A 33 -6.97 -16.87 1.05
C SER A 33 -6.95 -16.23 2.44
N GLY A 34 -7.60 -15.08 2.62
CA GLY A 34 -7.60 -14.34 3.88
C GLY A 34 -6.35 -13.51 4.11
N TRP A 35 -5.61 -13.17 3.06
CA TRP A 35 -4.32 -12.47 3.17
C TRP A 35 -4.39 -10.98 2.83
N VAL A 36 -5.59 -10.49 2.49
CA VAL A 36 -5.84 -9.05 2.27
C VAL A 36 -5.68 -8.28 3.58
N GLY A 37 -6.25 -8.78 4.67
CA GLY A 37 -6.09 -8.22 6.02
C GLY A 37 -4.90 -8.81 6.77
N ALA A 38 -3.74 -8.97 6.13
CA ALA A 38 -2.61 -9.69 6.72
C ALA A 38 -2.17 -9.17 8.11
N ASP A 39 -2.30 -7.86 8.35
CA ASP A 39 -1.99 -7.20 9.61
C ASP A 39 -3.22 -6.69 10.38
N TRP A 40 -4.43 -7.05 9.96
CA TRP A 40 -5.64 -6.65 10.65
C TRP A 40 -5.83 -7.45 11.96
N PRO A 41 -6.64 -6.95 12.91
CA PRO A 41 -7.08 -7.73 14.06
C PRO A 41 -7.82 -9.01 13.63
N LEU A 42 -7.65 -10.10 14.39
CA LEU A 42 -8.28 -11.40 14.11
C LEU A 42 -9.80 -11.31 13.96
N GLU A 43 -10.46 -10.49 14.78
CA GLU A 43 -11.91 -10.28 14.78
C GLU A 43 -12.45 -9.69 13.47
N PHE A 44 -11.60 -9.00 12.69
CA PHE A 44 -11.94 -8.42 11.39
C PHE A 44 -11.40 -9.22 10.20
N GLY A 45 -11.00 -10.48 10.42
CA GLY A 45 -10.46 -11.35 9.37
C GLY A 45 -8.94 -11.30 9.22
N GLY A 46 -8.24 -10.76 10.22
CA GLY A 46 -6.79 -10.80 10.31
C GLY A 46 -6.19 -12.19 10.31
N THR A 47 -4.91 -12.29 9.96
CA THR A 47 -4.21 -13.60 9.90
C THR A 47 -3.72 -14.09 11.27
N GLY A 48 -3.47 -13.16 12.19
CA GLY A 48 -2.81 -13.47 13.47
C GLY A 48 -1.32 -13.82 13.34
N TRP A 49 -0.71 -13.58 12.18
CA TRP A 49 0.70 -13.84 11.93
C TRP A 49 1.61 -12.99 12.83
N ALA A 50 2.72 -13.59 13.25
CA ALA A 50 3.81 -12.85 13.86
C ALA A 50 4.46 -11.92 12.83
N ARG A 51 5.06 -10.82 13.30
CA ARG A 51 5.77 -9.84 12.43
C ARG A 51 6.79 -10.50 11.49
N GLN A 52 7.47 -11.57 11.90
CA GLN A 52 8.39 -12.28 11.02
C GLN A 52 7.67 -12.98 9.86
N GLU A 53 6.52 -13.59 10.10
CA GLU A 53 5.71 -14.25 9.07
C GLU A 53 5.11 -13.20 8.12
N GLN A 54 4.62 -12.09 8.66
CA GLN A 54 4.16 -10.94 7.88
C GLN A 54 5.29 -10.38 6.99
N LEU A 55 6.51 -10.23 7.53
CA LEU A 55 7.68 -9.79 6.79
C LEU A 55 8.01 -10.75 5.65
N ASN A 56 8.08 -12.06 5.92
CA ASN A 56 8.33 -13.08 4.90
C ASN A 56 7.28 -13.04 3.78
N PHE A 57 6.01 -12.79 4.14
CA PHE A 57 4.91 -12.63 3.21
C PHE A 57 5.12 -11.43 2.28
N ILE A 58 5.35 -10.23 2.81
CA ILE A 58 5.55 -9.04 1.97
C ILE A 58 6.86 -9.06 1.19
N THR A 59 7.94 -9.65 1.73
CA THR A 59 9.19 -9.85 1.00
C THR A 59 8.97 -10.75 -0.20
N THR A 60 8.20 -11.83 -0.04
CA THR A 60 7.86 -12.71 -1.18
C THR A 60 7.00 -11.96 -2.21
N LEU A 61 6.04 -11.13 -1.78
CA LEU A 61 5.27 -10.30 -2.70
C LEU A 61 6.17 -9.36 -3.51
N SER A 62 7.14 -8.70 -2.86
CA SER A 62 8.05 -7.77 -3.53
C SER A 62 9.03 -8.48 -4.48
N GLU A 63 9.53 -9.67 -4.10
CA GLU A 63 10.40 -10.50 -4.96
C GLU A 63 9.75 -10.80 -6.32
N TYR A 64 8.43 -11.05 -6.31
CA TYR A 64 7.64 -11.34 -7.50
C TYR A 64 7.05 -10.09 -8.16
N ARG A 65 7.36 -8.89 -7.64
CA ARG A 65 6.82 -7.61 -8.09
C ARG A 65 5.29 -7.66 -8.23
N CYS A 66 4.63 -8.20 -7.21
CA CYS A 66 3.17 -8.17 -7.11
C CYS A 66 2.66 -6.72 -7.05
N PRO A 67 1.39 -6.46 -7.37
CA PRO A 67 0.87 -5.10 -7.44
C PRO A 67 0.78 -4.49 -6.03
N VAL A 68 0.75 -3.16 -5.97
CA VAL A 68 0.48 -2.42 -4.73
C VAL A 68 -0.95 -2.73 -4.28
N MET A 69 -1.17 -2.86 -2.98
CA MET A 69 -2.50 -3.12 -2.45
C MET A 69 -3.47 -1.96 -2.76
N PRO A 70 -4.77 -2.24 -2.99
CA PRO A 70 -5.75 -1.18 -3.27
C PRO A 70 -5.90 -0.21 -2.09
N ASP A 71 -6.35 1.02 -2.38
CA ASP A 71 -6.57 2.05 -1.35
C ASP A 71 -7.54 1.60 -0.25
N SER A 72 -8.46 0.69 -0.57
CA SER A 72 -9.35 0.08 0.43
C SER A 72 -8.59 -0.60 1.58
N VAL A 73 -7.46 -1.23 1.28
CA VAL A 73 -6.63 -1.98 2.23
C VAL A 73 -5.57 -1.08 2.83
N ASN A 74 -4.98 -0.19 2.02
CA ASN A 74 -3.87 0.66 2.45
C ASN A 74 -4.30 1.91 3.21
N VAL A 75 -5.51 2.41 2.97
CA VAL A 75 -5.99 3.68 3.53
C VAL A 75 -7.30 3.49 4.27
N ILE A 76 -8.34 3.01 3.59
CA ILE A 76 -9.71 2.98 4.14
C ILE A 76 -9.83 2.00 5.31
N ALA A 77 -9.27 0.80 5.21
CA ALA A 77 -9.30 -0.18 6.28
C ALA A 77 -8.52 0.28 7.54
N PRO A 78 -7.28 0.80 7.45
CA PRO A 78 -6.60 1.40 8.60
C PRO A 78 -7.41 2.51 9.27
N MET A 79 -8.03 3.39 8.49
CA MET A 79 -8.90 4.44 9.03
C MET A 79 -10.08 3.85 9.79
N LEU A 80 -10.79 2.89 9.18
CA LEU A 80 -11.91 2.21 9.81
C LEU A 80 -11.50 1.50 11.09
N LEU A 81 -10.35 0.82 11.10
CA LEU A 81 -9.84 0.12 12.28
C LEU A 81 -9.56 1.10 13.44
N ALA A 82 -8.94 2.24 13.14
CA ALA A 82 -8.56 3.24 14.13
C ALA A 82 -9.76 4.08 14.62
N TYR A 83 -10.57 4.63 13.72
CA TYR A 83 -11.58 5.66 14.03
C TYR A 83 -13.02 5.25 13.71
N GLY A 84 -13.24 4.12 13.03
CA GLY A 84 -14.58 3.70 12.63
C GLY A 84 -15.46 3.30 13.81
N SER A 85 -16.75 3.64 13.70
CA SER A 85 -17.78 3.13 14.60
C SER A 85 -17.92 1.61 14.48
N ALA A 86 -18.58 0.98 15.46
CA ALA A 86 -18.83 -0.46 15.42
C ALA A 86 -19.63 -0.86 14.16
N GLU A 87 -20.63 -0.05 13.79
CA GLU A 87 -21.48 -0.25 12.62
C GLU A 87 -20.68 -0.09 11.32
N GLN A 88 -19.83 0.94 11.24
CA GLN A 88 -18.95 1.16 10.08
C GLN A 88 -17.96 0.01 9.91
N LYS A 89 -17.30 -0.43 10.99
CA LYS A 89 -16.38 -1.57 10.97
C LYS A 89 -17.06 -2.85 10.49
N GLN A 90 -18.23 -3.17 11.05
CA GLN A 90 -19.01 -4.36 10.68
C GLN A 90 -19.51 -4.33 9.24
N TYR A 91 -19.83 -3.15 8.71
CA TYR A 91 -20.28 -3.01 7.33
C TYR A 91 -19.12 -3.10 6.34
N PHE A 92 -18.08 -2.28 6.50
CA PHE A 92 -17.06 -2.07 5.47
C PHE A 92 -15.94 -3.11 5.50
N LEU A 93 -15.40 -3.47 6.67
CA LEU A 93 -14.21 -4.32 6.74
C LEU A 93 -14.40 -5.71 6.09
N PRO A 94 -15.53 -6.43 6.31
CA PRO A 94 -15.76 -7.70 5.63
C PRO A 94 -15.85 -7.56 4.11
N ARG A 95 -16.47 -6.48 3.62
CA ARG A 95 -16.65 -6.24 2.19
C ARG A 95 -15.34 -5.87 1.50
N ILE A 96 -14.51 -5.04 2.15
CA ILE A 96 -13.14 -4.74 1.69
C ILE A 96 -12.32 -6.02 1.66
N HIS A 97 -12.43 -6.87 2.68
CA HIS A 97 -11.71 -8.13 2.73
C HIS A 97 -12.11 -9.07 1.56
N GLU A 98 -13.39 -9.12 1.21
CA GLU A 98 -13.90 -9.95 0.10
C GLU A 98 -13.60 -9.37 -1.29
N SER A 99 -13.69 -8.05 -1.42
CA SER A 99 -13.58 -7.31 -2.68
C SER A 99 -12.70 -6.06 -2.50
N PRO A 100 -11.38 -6.23 -2.29
CA PRO A 100 -10.49 -5.12 -1.97
C PRO A 100 -10.41 -4.08 -3.11
N GLU A 101 -10.61 -4.46 -4.36
CA GLU A 101 -10.59 -3.50 -5.48
C GLU A 101 -11.87 -2.68 -5.62
N ALA A 102 -12.96 -3.07 -4.95
CA ALA A 102 -14.27 -2.42 -5.14
C ALA A 102 -14.38 -1.08 -4.41
N TYR A 103 -13.58 -0.86 -3.37
CA TYR A 103 -13.63 0.35 -2.55
C TYR A 103 -12.47 1.28 -2.89
N THR A 104 -12.76 2.53 -3.20
CA THR A 104 -11.76 3.51 -3.64
C THR A 104 -11.70 4.72 -2.73
N PHE A 105 -10.52 5.34 -2.66
CA PHE A 105 -10.37 6.65 -2.04
C PHE A 105 -10.70 7.73 -3.08
N GLN A 106 -11.40 8.80 -2.67
CA GLN A 106 -12.11 9.74 -3.55
C GLN A 106 -13.33 9.11 -4.26
N ALA A 107 -14.07 8.26 -3.53
CA ALA A 107 -15.34 7.71 -3.99
C ALA A 107 -16.36 8.83 -4.27
N GLN A 108 -17.01 8.77 -5.44
CA GLN A 108 -18.06 9.68 -5.90
C GLN A 108 -19.17 8.88 -6.58
N ASP A 109 -20.31 9.50 -6.86
CA ASP A 109 -21.54 8.86 -7.38
C ASP A 109 -21.33 7.93 -8.61
N ASN A 110 -20.24 8.08 -9.36
CA ASN A 110 -19.89 7.26 -10.54
C ASN A 110 -18.62 6.39 -10.39
N ILE A 111 -17.93 6.45 -9.25
CA ILE A 111 -16.64 5.77 -9.02
C ILE A 111 -16.81 4.49 -8.19
N GLY A 112 -17.89 4.40 -7.41
CA GLY A 112 -18.21 3.24 -6.57
C GLY A 112 -18.10 3.54 -5.07
N PRO A 113 -18.26 2.53 -4.21
CA PRO A 113 -18.19 2.71 -2.77
C PRO A 113 -16.76 3.02 -2.30
N GLY A 114 -16.61 3.48 -1.06
CA GLY A 114 -15.30 3.77 -0.48
C GLY A 114 -15.31 4.97 0.44
N CYS A 115 -14.34 5.85 0.27
CA CYS A 115 -14.18 7.04 1.10
C CYS A 115 -13.99 8.29 0.24
N LEU A 116 -14.64 9.38 0.64
CA LEU A 116 -14.52 10.71 0.03
C LEU A 116 -13.87 11.67 1.03
N LEU A 117 -12.89 12.43 0.55
CA LEU A 117 -12.34 13.58 1.26
C LEU A 117 -12.92 14.84 0.64
N ASP A 118 -13.67 15.60 1.44
CA ASP A 118 -14.07 16.94 1.08
C ASP A 118 -12.96 17.92 1.47
N ASN A 119 -12.25 18.44 0.46
CA ASN A 119 -11.13 19.36 0.67
C ASN A 119 -11.57 20.73 1.23
N ASP A 120 -12.82 21.14 1.00
CA ASP A 120 -13.31 22.44 1.45
C ASP A 120 -13.64 22.42 2.94
N SER A 121 -14.30 21.35 3.40
CA SER A 121 -14.62 21.17 4.82
C SER A 121 -13.56 20.44 5.63
N GLY A 122 -12.57 19.82 4.98
CA GLY A 122 -11.59 18.96 5.63
C GLY A 122 -12.22 17.75 6.30
N SER A 123 -13.35 17.25 5.77
CA SER A 123 -14.12 16.14 6.37
C SER A 123 -14.06 14.88 5.51
N LEU A 124 -14.15 13.73 6.17
CA LEU A 124 -14.21 12.43 5.50
C LEU A 124 -15.64 11.90 5.50
N PHE A 125 -15.97 11.20 4.44
CA PHE A 125 -17.24 10.50 4.30
C PHE A 125 -17.01 9.08 3.80
N LEU A 126 -17.86 8.15 4.25
CA LEU A 126 -17.91 6.78 3.75
C LEU A 126 -19.10 6.64 2.80
N VAL A 127 -18.84 6.10 1.62
CA VAL A 127 -19.83 5.83 0.57
C VAL A 127 -20.09 4.32 0.55
N SER A 128 -21.33 3.92 0.81
CA SER A 128 -21.78 2.53 0.80
C SER A 128 -22.00 1.99 -0.62
N ASP A 129 -22.18 0.68 -0.76
CA ASP A 129 -22.45 0.01 -2.05
C ASP A 129 -23.70 0.57 -2.77
N GLY A 130 -24.67 1.08 -1.99
CA GLY A 130 -25.89 1.69 -2.50
C GLY A 130 -25.77 3.19 -2.82
N GLY A 131 -24.57 3.77 -2.72
CA GLY A 131 -24.32 5.19 -2.95
C GLY A 131 -24.71 6.11 -1.79
N SER A 132 -25.14 5.57 -0.64
CA SER A 132 -25.41 6.39 0.54
C SER A 132 -24.09 6.83 1.18
N THR A 133 -23.98 8.15 1.40
CA THR A 133 -22.82 8.82 1.99
C THR A 133 -23.07 9.13 3.46
N THR A 134 -22.12 8.77 4.32
CA THR A 134 -22.18 8.98 5.78
C THR A 134 -20.91 9.66 6.29
N PRO A 135 -20.98 10.59 7.27
CA PRO A 135 -19.79 11.20 7.84
C PRO A 135 -18.85 10.19 8.51
N PHE A 136 -17.56 10.46 8.47
CA PHE A 136 -16.51 9.63 9.08
C PHE A 136 -15.57 10.46 9.96
N GLY A 137 -15.42 10.03 11.21
CA GLY A 137 -14.60 10.75 12.19
C GLY A 137 -15.14 12.15 12.52
N THR A 138 -14.27 12.97 13.10
CA THR A 138 -14.58 14.38 13.41
C THR A 138 -14.52 15.22 12.14
N ALA A 139 -15.51 16.09 11.94
CA ALA A 139 -15.51 17.05 10.84
C ALA A 139 -14.29 18.00 10.93
N GLY A 140 -13.62 18.25 9.81
CA GLY A 140 -12.42 19.10 9.74
C GLY A 140 -11.10 18.41 10.14
N GLU A 141 -11.14 17.17 10.65
CA GLU A 141 -9.94 16.42 11.08
C GLU A 141 -9.46 15.37 10.07
N ALA A 142 -9.91 15.44 8.82
CA ALA A 142 -9.58 14.44 7.80
C ALA A 142 -8.07 14.22 7.64
N THR A 143 -7.31 15.31 7.60
CA THR A 143 -5.86 15.29 7.46
C THR A 143 -5.21 14.51 8.61
N THR A 144 -5.64 14.76 9.84
CA THR A 144 -5.11 14.06 11.00
C THR A 144 -5.46 12.58 10.90
N ILE A 145 -6.73 12.23 10.71
CA ILE A 145 -7.17 10.84 10.57
C ILE A 145 -6.37 10.09 9.50
N LEU A 146 -6.14 10.71 8.34
CA LEU A 146 -5.38 10.10 7.25
C LEU A 146 -3.88 9.99 7.55
N ALA A 147 -3.29 10.93 8.28
CA ALA A 147 -1.87 10.87 8.67
C ALA A 147 -1.59 9.77 9.68
N THR A 148 -2.56 9.47 10.54
CA THR A 148 -2.41 8.54 11.67
C THR A 148 -2.88 7.13 11.33
N SER A 149 -3.68 7.00 10.27
CA SER A 149 -4.24 5.73 9.83
C SER A 149 -3.41 5.14 8.69
N TYR A 150 -2.50 4.23 9.01
CA TYR A 150 -1.71 3.50 8.03
C TYR A 150 -1.43 2.07 8.48
N SER A 151 -1.13 1.21 7.51
CA SER A 151 -0.59 -0.12 7.76
C SER A 151 0.94 -0.08 7.68
N PRO A 152 1.67 -0.30 8.79
CA PRO A 152 3.12 -0.40 8.73
C PRO A 152 3.58 -1.59 7.87
N LEU A 153 2.77 -2.64 7.75
CA LEU A 153 3.05 -3.78 6.88
C LEU A 153 3.04 -3.36 5.41
N TRP A 154 1.95 -2.73 4.97
CA TRP A 154 1.79 -2.38 3.56
C TRP A 154 2.67 -1.21 3.14
N LEU A 155 2.98 -0.26 4.03
CA LEU A 155 4.00 0.75 3.77
C LEU A 155 5.41 0.13 3.60
N LEU A 156 5.77 -0.84 4.46
CA LEU A 156 7.04 -1.54 4.29
C LEU A 156 7.08 -2.34 2.99
N TYR A 157 5.96 -2.97 2.62
CA TYR A 157 5.81 -3.66 1.34
C TYR A 157 6.05 -2.71 0.16
N GLU A 158 5.48 -1.50 0.17
CA GLU A 158 5.69 -0.51 -0.89
C GLU A 158 7.17 -0.16 -1.06
N LYS A 159 7.91 0.05 0.04
CA LYS A 159 9.37 0.32 -0.01
C LYS A 159 10.13 -0.89 -0.58
N LEU A 160 9.81 -2.11 -0.14
CA LEU A 160 10.42 -3.34 -0.66
C LEU A 160 10.13 -3.55 -2.15
N LEU A 161 8.90 -3.28 -2.58
CA LEU A 161 8.48 -3.39 -3.97
C LEU A 161 9.21 -2.40 -4.86
N GLY A 162 9.33 -1.14 -4.43
CA GLY A 162 10.08 -0.12 -5.15
C GLY A 162 11.57 -0.46 -5.28
N LEU A 163 12.17 -0.98 -4.20
CA LEU A 163 13.53 -1.50 -4.24
C LEU A 163 13.68 -2.65 -5.25
N ALA A 164 12.74 -3.61 -5.28
CA ALA A 164 12.77 -4.72 -6.22
C ALA A 164 12.72 -4.25 -7.69
N HIS A 165 11.90 -3.24 -8.00
CA HIS A 165 11.87 -2.62 -9.33
C HIS A 165 13.17 -1.92 -9.70
N LEU A 166 13.76 -1.14 -8.77
CA LEU A 166 15.05 -0.48 -9.00
C LEU A 166 16.19 -1.49 -9.22
N GLN A 167 16.20 -2.59 -8.45
CA GLN A 167 17.18 -3.66 -8.63
C GLN A 167 17.03 -4.34 -10.00
N GLU A 168 15.81 -4.53 -10.50
CA GLU A 168 15.61 -5.05 -11.86
C GLU A 168 16.15 -4.08 -12.92
N MET A 169 15.86 -2.78 -12.78
CA MET A 169 16.34 -1.78 -13.73
C MET A 169 17.87 -1.69 -13.71
N SER A 170 18.49 -1.68 -12.54
CA SER A 170 19.95 -1.67 -12.41
C SER A 170 20.59 -2.89 -13.06
N LYS A 171 19.99 -4.09 -12.94
CA LYS A 171 20.46 -5.30 -13.64
C LYS A 171 20.34 -5.14 -15.15
N TYR A 172 19.22 -4.61 -15.66
CA TYR A 172 19.01 -4.44 -17.09
C TYR A 172 20.01 -3.48 -17.72
N TRP A 173 20.29 -2.35 -17.05
CA TRP A 173 21.22 -1.33 -17.55
C TRP A 173 22.69 -1.70 -17.33
N GLU A 174 22.97 -2.84 -16.70
CA GLU A 174 24.33 -3.26 -16.30
C GLU A 174 25.06 -2.18 -15.48
N GLU A 175 24.31 -1.34 -14.77
CA GLU A 175 24.88 -0.28 -13.94
C GLU A 175 25.54 -0.91 -12.72
N ALA A 176 26.85 -0.72 -12.58
CA ALA A 176 27.56 -1.02 -11.35
C ALA A 176 26.88 -0.28 -10.19
N THR A 177 26.66 -1.00 -9.08
CA THR A 177 25.88 -0.58 -7.89
C THR A 177 25.78 0.93 -7.72
N SER A 178 24.61 1.50 -8.04
CA SER A 178 24.34 2.91 -7.83
C SER A 178 24.43 3.23 -6.33
N THR A 179 25.11 4.33 -5.98
CA THR A 179 25.15 4.84 -4.60
C THR A 179 23.75 5.03 -4.03
N GLU A 180 22.80 5.48 -4.86
CA GLU A 180 21.41 5.66 -4.46
C GLU A 180 20.71 4.32 -4.19
N LEU A 181 20.93 3.32 -5.04
CA LEU A 181 20.37 1.98 -4.81
C LEU A 181 20.86 1.40 -3.48
N THR A 182 22.17 1.50 -3.23
CA THR A 182 22.78 1.05 -1.96
C THR A 182 22.19 1.78 -0.76
N ARG A 183 21.96 3.10 -0.86
CA ARG A 183 21.32 3.89 0.20
C ARG A 183 19.91 3.39 0.48
N ILE A 184 19.09 3.19 -0.56
CA ILE A 184 17.73 2.67 -0.45
C ILE A 184 17.71 1.26 0.17
N GLU A 185 18.68 0.40 -0.16
CA GLU A 185 18.82 -0.94 0.43
C GLU A 185 19.11 -0.88 1.95
N ILE A 186 20.02 0.00 2.36
CA ILE A 186 20.36 0.21 3.78
C ILE A 186 19.15 0.74 4.55
N GLU A 187 18.46 1.74 3.99
CA GLU A 187 17.25 2.30 4.59
C GLU A 187 16.16 1.24 4.72
N THR A 188 15.93 0.45 3.68
CA THR A 188 14.93 -0.63 3.68
C THR A 188 15.27 -1.68 4.73
N SER A 189 16.55 -2.05 4.85
CA SER A 189 17.03 -2.96 5.90
C SER A 189 16.83 -2.39 7.31
N SER A 190 16.99 -1.08 7.48
CA SER A 190 16.67 -0.42 8.76
C SER A 190 15.17 -0.45 9.06
N LEU A 191 14.31 -0.25 8.06
CA LEU A 191 12.86 -0.27 8.21
C LEU A 191 12.33 -1.66 8.57
N THR A 192 12.88 -2.72 7.98
CA THR A 192 12.53 -4.10 8.36
C THR A 192 12.92 -4.39 9.81
N ALA A 193 14.08 -3.90 10.26
CA ALA A 193 14.50 -4.00 11.65
C ALA A 193 13.56 -3.25 12.61
N PHE A 194 13.08 -2.06 12.25
CA PHE A 194 12.06 -1.35 13.04
C PHE A 194 10.76 -2.14 13.12
N PHE A 195 10.25 -2.60 11.97
CA PHE A 195 9.00 -3.37 11.90
C PHE A 195 9.01 -4.61 12.82
N LEU A 196 10.16 -5.29 12.92
CA LEU A 196 10.32 -6.47 13.78
C LEU A 196 10.30 -6.17 15.29
N GLN A 197 10.50 -4.92 15.73
CA GLN A 197 10.48 -4.54 17.15
C GLN A 197 9.08 -4.60 17.77
N LYS A 198 8.01 -4.57 16.96
CA LYS A 198 6.61 -4.66 17.40
C LYS A 198 6.19 -3.57 18.40
N THR A 199 6.76 -2.38 18.30
CA THR A 199 6.38 -1.24 19.14
C THR A 199 5.69 -0.17 18.31
N VAL A 200 4.76 0.57 18.94
CA VAL A 200 4.07 1.71 18.30
C VAL A 200 5.08 2.74 17.79
N LYS A 201 6.15 2.99 18.56
CA LYS A 201 7.23 3.91 18.18
C LYS A 201 7.94 3.45 16.91
N ALA A 202 8.23 2.16 16.80
CA ALA A 202 8.88 1.60 15.61
C ALA A 202 7.96 1.60 14.39
N ASP A 203 6.67 1.26 14.57
CA ASP A 203 5.68 1.30 13.48
C ASP A 203 5.51 2.75 12.93
N ARG A 204 5.53 3.75 13.81
CA ARG A 204 5.56 5.17 13.40
C ARG A 204 6.82 5.55 12.64
N GLN A 205 7.98 5.05 13.07
CA GLN A 205 9.22 5.27 12.33
C GLN A 205 9.16 4.68 10.92
N VAL A 206 8.52 3.52 10.75
CA VAL A 206 8.26 2.97 9.42
C VAL A 206 7.37 3.90 8.62
N GLY A 207 6.24 4.34 9.19
CA GLY A 207 5.30 5.25 8.53
C GLY A 207 5.95 6.55 8.05
N ILE A 208 6.65 7.25 8.95
CA ILE A 208 7.29 8.55 8.64
C ILE A 208 8.31 8.39 7.52
N ARG A 209 9.19 7.40 7.64
CA ARG A 209 10.31 7.24 6.71
C ARG A 209 9.83 6.79 5.33
N VAL A 210 8.91 5.83 5.25
CA VAL A 210 8.37 5.39 3.95
C VAL A 210 7.68 6.55 3.23
N ASN A 211 6.80 7.29 3.93
CA ASN A 211 6.10 8.42 3.33
C ASN A 211 7.05 9.57 2.93
N ARG A 212 8.12 9.80 3.71
CA ARG A 212 9.17 10.77 3.36
C ARG A 212 9.93 10.36 2.11
N ASP A 213 10.38 9.12 2.07
CA ASP A 213 11.28 8.64 1.03
C ASP A 213 10.52 8.30 -0.28
N ARG A 214 9.18 8.33 -0.28
CA ARG A 214 8.35 8.01 -1.45
C ARG A 214 8.67 8.88 -2.67
N TYR A 215 8.94 10.17 -2.45
CA TYR A 215 9.35 11.08 -3.51
C TYR A 215 10.71 10.74 -4.10
N GLU A 216 11.68 10.39 -3.23
CA GLU A 216 13.02 9.97 -3.66
C GLU A 216 12.94 8.68 -4.48
N LEU A 217 12.17 7.70 -4.00
CA LEU A 217 11.92 6.45 -4.72
C LEU A 217 11.30 6.70 -6.11
N TYR A 218 10.31 7.59 -6.18
CA TYR A 218 9.71 8.00 -7.46
C TYR A 218 10.74 8.62 -8.39
N GLY A 219 11.55 9.55 -7.89
CA GLY A 219 12.61 10.20 -8.65
C GLY A 219 13.65 9.21 -9.18
N SER A 220 14.14 8.32 -8.33
CA SER A 220 15.10 7.27 -8.72
C SER A 220 14.51 6.35 -9.78
N LEU A 221 13.27 5.89 -9.61
CA LEU A 221 12.64 4.99 -10.59
C LEU A 221 12.38 5.69 -11.92
N PHE A 222 11.91 6.94 -11.89
CA PHE A 222 11.71 7.76 -13.08
C PHE A 222 13.02 7.93 -13.85
N GLN A 223 14.12 8.24 -13.15
CA GLN A 223 15.45 8.37 -13.75
C GLN A 223 15.93 7.05 -14.36
N SER A 224 15.79 5.93 -13.65
CA SER A 224 16.17 4.60 -14.15
C SER A 224 15.36 4.15 -15.37
N LEU A 225 14.09 4.56 -15.47
CA LEU A 225 13.25 4.29 -16.64
C LEU A 225 13.58 5.23 -17.83
N GLY A 226 14.14 6.41 -17.57
CA GLY A 226 14.46 7.41 -18.57
C GLY A 226 13.23 7.79 -19.42
N TYR A 227 13.39 7.79 -20.75
CA TYR A 227 12.30 8.13 -21.66
C TYR A 227 11.09 7.18 -21.55
N TYR A 228 11.29 5.92 -21.18
CA TYR A 228 10.19 4.95 -21.04
C TYR A 228 9.18 5.37 -19.96
N ALA A 229 9.61 6.14 -18.94
CA ALA A 229 8.72 6.67 -17.90
C ALA A 229 7.61 7.58 -18.46
N LEU A 230 7.87 8.26 -19.58
CA LEU A 230 6.94 9.20 -20.22
C LEU A 230 5.94 8.49 -21.15
N LEU A 231 6.18 7.23 -21.49
CA LEU A 231 5.34 6.48 -22.39
C LEU A 231 4.12 5.93 -21.66
N SER A 232 2.98 6.56 -21.90
CA SER A 232 1.68 6.02 -21.49
C SER A 232 1.25 4.96 -22.51
N PRO A 233 0.95 3.71 -22.10
CA PRO A 233 0.35 2.75 -23.00
C PRO A 233 -1.04 3.27 -23.41
N ASP A 234 -1.21 3.62 -24.67
CA ASP A 234 -2.54 3.93 -25.22
C ASP A 234 -3.29 2.60 -25.42
N PRO A 235 -4.42 2.38 -24.72
CA PRO A 235 -5.16 1.12 -24.79
C PRO A 235 -5.81 0.87 -26.16
N THR A 236 -5.87 1.89 -27.03
CA THR A 236 -6.46 1.83 -28.38
C THR A 236 -5.41 1.74 -29.48
N LEU A 237 -4.21 2.28 -29.26
CA LEU A 237 -3.08 2.13 -30.19
C LEU A 237 -2.29 0.88 -29.83
N VAL A 238 -2.81 -0.27 -30.25
CA VAL A 238 -2.05 -1.53 -30.23
C VAL A 238 -0.96 -1.43 -31.31
N SER A 239 0.13 -0.72 -31.00
CA SER A 239 1.41 -1.01 -31.62
C SER A 239 1.72 -2.48 -31.30
N ASN A 240 2.05 -3.28 -32.30
CA ASN A 240 2.30 -4.72 -32.16
C ASN A 240 3.48 -5.07 -31.24
N GLU A 241 4.16 -4.08 -30.66
CA GLU A 241 5.31 -4.24 -29.80
C GLU A 241 4.99 -3.84 -28.36
N ARG A 242 5.12 -4.79 -27.43
CA ARG A 242 4.99 -4.50 -26.00
C ARG A 242 6.10 -3.55 -25.59
N LEU A 243 5.72 -2.37 -25.11
CA LEU A 243 6.65 -1.41 -24.53
C LEU A 243 7.42 -2.07 -23.35
N PRO A 244 8.75 -1.92 -23.28
CA PRO A 244 9.57 -2.44 -22.17
C PRO A 244 9.09 -1.97 -20.79
N PHE A 245 9.53 -2.69 -19.75
CA PHE A 245 9.36 -2.30 -18.35
C PHE A 245 7.90 -2.03 -17.95
N GLN A 246 6.98 -2.84 -18.45
CA GLN A 246 5.55 -2.67 -18.16
C GLN A 246 5.29 -2.61 -16.64
N ALA A 247 5.87 -3.54 -15.87
CA ALA A 247 5.67 -3.60 -14.43
C ALA A 247 6.22 -2.36 -13.70
N GLU A 248 7.42 -1.90 -14.05
CA GLU A 248 8.03 -0.70 -13.46
C GLU A 248 7.26 0.58 -13.81
N ARG A 249 6.73 0.66 -15.04
CA ARG A 249 5.90 1.81 -15.46
C ARG A 249 4.55 1.82 -14.76
N GLU A 250 3.89 0.67 -14.63
CA GLU A 250 2.65 0.52 -13.86
C GLU A 250 2.89 0.89 -12.39
N TYR A 251 3.99 0.43 -11.80
CA TYR A 251 4.37 0.81 -10.44
C TYR A 251 4.67 2.31 -10.29
N LEU A 252 5.39 2.93 -11.24
CA LEU A 252 5.64 4.38 -11.25
C LEU A 252 4.33 5.18 -11.30
N GLN A 253 3.34 4.73 -12.08
CA GLN A 253 2.01 5.34 -12.13
C GLN A 253 1.22 5.15 -10.83
N ALA A 254 1.34 3.99 -10.17
CA ALA A 254 0.74 3.79 -8.86
C ALA A 254 1.38 4.72 -7.81
N LEU A 255 2.71 4.81 -7.82
CA LEU A 255 3.49 5.65 -6.90
C LEU A 255 3.17 7.14 -7.08
N SER A 256 2.97 7.62 -8.32
CA SER A 256 2.63 9.03 -8.58
C SER A 256 1.28 9.44 -7.95
N LYS A 257 0.26 8.57 -8.02
CA LYS A 257 -1.04 8.78 -7.37
C LYS A 257 -0.88 8.90 -5.85
N GLN A 258 0.01 8.11 -5.27
CA GLN A 258 0.28 8.11 -3.83
C GLN A 258 1.09 9.31 -3.37
N VAL A 259 2.08 9.76 -4.13
CA VAL A 259 2.88 10.97 -3.82
C VAL A 259 1.99 12.21 -3.71
N TYR A 260 0.97 12.33 -4.57
CA TYR A 260 0.03 13.44 -4.51
C TYR A 260 -0.78 13.46 -3.20
N ARG A 261 -1.27 12.30 -2.75
CA ARG A 261 -2.01 12.15 -1.49
C ARG A 261 -1.16 12.52 -0.27
N ASP A 262 0.09 12.07 -0.24
CA ASP A 262 0.97 12.25 0.92
C ASP A 262 1.46 13.69 1.09
N ASN A 263 1.74 14.38 -0.02
CA ASN A 263 2.19 15.78 -0.02
C ASN A 263 1.21 16.73 0.69
N MET A 264 -0.07 16.38 0.76
CA MET A 264 -1.08 17.21 1.42
C MET A 264 -1.22 16.95 2.92
N ILE A 265 -0.80 15.80 3.46
CA ILE A 265 -1.42 15.29 4.70
C ILE A 265 -0.45 14.69 5.74
N GLN A 266 0.53 13.87 5.35
CA GLN A 266 1.00 12.84 6.28
C GLN A 266 2.31 13.17 7.02
N GLN A 267 3.27 13.90 6.43
CA GLN A 267 4.63 13.95 6.99
C GLN A 267 4.75 14.81 8.27
N ASP A 268 4.24 16.04 8.26
CA ASP A 268 4.36 16.96 9.40
C ASP A 268 3.47 16.53 10.58
N GLN A 269 2.27 16.03 10.29
CA GLN A 269 1.33 15.52 11.31
C GLN A 269 1.86 14.26 11.99
N LEU A 270 2.32 13.26 11.20
CA LEU A 270 2.86 12.02 11.76
C LEU A 270 4.14 12.28 12.57
N TYR A 271 4.96 13.27 12.17
CA TYR A 271 6.11 13.71 12.94
C TYR A 271 5.70 14.32 14.28
N LYS A 272 4.71 15.23 14.31
CA LYS A 272 4.19 15.82 15.56
C LYS A 272 3.70 14.75 16.52
N GLU A 273 2.92 13.79 16.05
CA GLU A 273 2.47 12.68 16.89
C GLU A 273 3.59 11.82 17.45
N TYR A 274 4.62 11.56 16.65
CA TYR A 274 5.79 10.81 17.10
C TYR A 274 6.49 11.52 18.26
N VAL A 275 6.64 12.84 18.18
CA VAL A 275 7.30 13.65 19.22
C VAL A 275 6.46 13.73 20.50
N HIS A 276 5.13 13.86 20.40
CA HIS A 276 4.26 14.02 21.57
C HIS A 276 4.05 12.76 22.43
N HIS A 277 4.58 11.61 22.01
CA HIS A 277 4.43 10.33 22.71
C HIS A 277 5.69 9.89 23.48
N GLU A 278 6.63 10.81 23.75
CA GLU A 278 7.83 10.50 24.56
C GLU A 278 7.56 10.43 26.07
N ASP A 279 6.35 10.71 26.55
CA ASP A 279 6.02 10.88 27.98
C ASP A 279 5.10 9.79 28.62
N THR A 280 4.86 8.64 27.97
CA THR A 280 4.06 7.52 28.54
C THR A 280 4.63 6.16 28.19
#